data_AF-A0A9N9XD34-F1
#
_entry.id   AF-A0A9N9XD34-F1
#
_cell.length_a   1.000
_cell.length_b   1.000
_cell.length_c   1.000
_cell.angle_alpha   90.00
_cell.angle_beta   90.00
_cell.angle_gamma   90.00
#
_symmetry.space_group_name_H-M   'P 1'
#
loop_
_entity.id
_entity.type
_entity.pdbx_description
1 polymer ?
#
loop_
_entity_poly.entity_id
_entity_poly.type
_entity_poly.pdbx_seq_one_letter_code
_entity_poly.pdbx_strand_id
1 'polypeptide(L)'
;MLGCFERKILRRIYGAVNENGVWRRRYNFELYRIYQEPDIVKHIKIGRLRWVGHVMRMEQTDPARKTLLDRPIGQRRRGRPRTRFLDNIDQDMRNMEIRAWRRKAMDRDDWKKFLGRLGPTQGC
;
A
#
# COMPACT_ATOMS: atom_id res chain seq x y z
N MET A 1 -12.01 -4.44 -3.89
CA MET A 1 -12.68 -4.93 -2.65
C MET A 1 -12.48 -3.95 -1.49
N LEU A 2 -11.25 -3.68 -1.04
CA LEU A 2 -10.98 -2.78 0.10
C LEU A 2 -11.43 -1.32 -0.12
N GLY A 3 -11.10 -0.70 -1.24
CA GLY A 3 -11.59 0.67 -1.52
C GLY A 3 -13.12 0.78 -1.67
N CYS A 4 -13.80 -0.30 -2.03
CA CYS A 4 -15.27 -0.31 -2.03
C CYS A 4 -15.84 -0.33 -0.61
N PHE A 5 -15.20 -1.10 0.27
CA PHE A 5 -15.56 -1.18 1.69
C PHE A 5 -15.38 0.16 2.40
N GLU A 6 -14.20 0.78 2.26
CA GLU A 6 -13.91 2.10 2.82
C GLU A 6 -14.93 3.15 2.34
N ARG A 7 -15.17 3.24 1.02
CA ARG A 7 -16.17 4.16 0.46
C ARG A 7 -17.61 3.88 0.94
N LYS A 8 -17.92 2.66 1.39
CA LYS A 8 -19.22 2.32 1.99
C LYS A 8 -19.29 2.87 3.43
N ILE A 9 -18.21 2.72 4.19
CA ILE A 9 -18.09 3.28 5.55
C ILE A 9 -18.11 4.81 5.52
N LEU A 10 -17.31 5.45 4.67
CA LEU A 10 -17.23 6.91 4.60
C LEU A 10 -18.59 7.54 4.25
N ARG A 11 -19.40 6.90 3.39
CA ARG A 11 -20.77 7.35 3.11
C ARG A 11 -21.72 7.19 4.29
N ARG A 12 -21.47 6.21 5.16
CA ARG A 12 -22.25 6.02 6.38
C ARG A 12 -21.91 7.09 7.41
N ILE A 13 -20.64 7.47 7.52
CA ILE A 13 -20.14 8.50 8.44
C ILE A 13 -20.55 9.90 7.99
N TYR A 14 -20.23 10.29 6.75
CA TYR A 14 -20.48 11.65 6.24
C TYR A 14 -21.92 11.88 5.74
N GLY A 15 -22.73 10.83 5.69
CA GLY A 15 -24.12 10.90 5.26
C GLY A 15 -24.34 11.33 3.80
N ALA A 16 -25.61 11.56 3.48
CA ALA A 16 -26.04 12.13 2.21
C ALA A 16 -25.72 13.63 2.14
N VAL A 17 -25.73 14.19 0.93
CA VAL A 17 -25.64 15.64 0.71
C VAL A 17 -27.00 16.17 0.28
N ASN A 18 -27.35 17.36 0.76
CA ASN A 18 -28.53 18.08 0.32
C ASN A 18 -28.11 19.09 -0.76
N GLU A 19 -28.68 18.98 -1.95
CA GLU A 19 -28.53 19.96 -3.01
C GLU A 19 -29.91 20.47 -3.41
N ASN A 20 -30.15 21.76 -3.21
CA ASN A 20 -31.40 22.43 -3.56
C ASN A 20 -32.66 21.75 -2.97
N GLY A 21 -32.57 21.24 -1.75
CA GLY A 21 -33.67 20.53 -1.07
C GLY A 21 -33.75 19.03 -1.37
N VAL A 22 -32.94 18.52 -2.29
CA VAL A 22 -32.91 17.09 -2.64
C VAL A 22 -31.75 16.38 -1.98
N TRP A 23 -32.04 15.33 -1.23
CA TRP A 23 -31.03 14.46 -0.64
C TRP A 23 -30.51 13.45 -1.66
N ARG A 24 -29.19 13.41 -1.85
CA ARG A 24 -28.55 12.40 -2.69
C ARG A 24 -27.34 11.75 -2.04
N ARG A 25 -27.02 10.54 -2.49
CA ARG A 25 -25.78 9.86 -2.12
C ARG A 25 -24.58 10.63 -2.69
N ARG A 26 -23.52 10.75 -1.87
CA ARG A 26 -22.25 11.36 -2.30
C ARG A 26 -21.53 10.54 -3.37
N TYR A 27 -21.00 11.23 -4.39
CA TYR A 27 -20.11 10.69 -5.40
C TYR A 27 -18.72 10.35 -4.82
N ASN A 28 -17.94 9.53 -5.54
CA ASN A 28 -16.61 9.14 -5.07
C ASN A 28 -15.67 10.35 -4.91
N PHE A 29 -15.69 11.30 -5.84
CA PHE A 29 -14.81 12.48 -5.79
C PHE A 29 -15.13 13.38 -4.58
N GLU A 30 -16.40 13.50 -4.20
CA GLU A 30 -16.81 14.26 -3.01
C GLU A 30 -16.27 13.63 -1.73
N LEU A 31 -16.35 12.30 -1.63
CA LEU A 31 -15.79 11.56 -0.50
C LEU A 31 -14.27 11.76 -0.41
N TYR A 32 -13.56 11.71 -1.54
CA TYR A 32 -12.11 11.94 -1.55
C TYR A 32 -11.74 13.36 -1.13
N ARG A 33 -12.55 14.35 -1.55
CA ARG A 33 -12.34 15.75 -1.17
C ARG A 33 -12.59 16.02 0.31
N ILE A 34 -13.53 15.30 0.93
CA ILE A 34 -13.85 15.44 2.36
C ILE A 34 -12.88 14.64 3.22
N TYR A 35 -12.56 13.41 2.82
CA TYR A 35 -11.70 12.53 3.61
C TYR A 35 -10.27 13.05 3.68
N GLN A 36 -9.74 13.60 2.58
CA GLN A 36 -8.38 14.19 2.46
C GLN A 36 -7.21 13.30 2.91
N GLU A 37 -7.47 12.05 3.26
CA GLU A 37 -6.50 11.07 3.67
C GLU A 37 -6.25 10.04 2.56
N PRO A 38 -5.08 9.37 2.57
CA PRO A 38 -4.81 8.26 1.67
C PRO A 38 -5.78 7.12 1.92
N ASP A 39 -6.33 6.58 0.84
CA ASP A 39 -7.23 5.43 0.93
C ASP A 39 -6.58 4.21 1.60
N ILE A 40 -7.41 3.31 2.11
CA ILE A 40 -6.96 2.10 2.82
C ILE A 40 -6.00 1.24 1.99
N VAL A 41 -6.16 1.24 0.66
CA VAL A 41 -5.29 0.49 -0.24
C VAL A 41 -3.88 1.08 -0.23
N LYS A 42 -3.78 2.40 -0.32
CA LYS A 42 -2.54 3.16 -0.23
C LYS A 42 -1.88 2.97 1.14
N HIS A 43 -2.66 3.01 2.23
CA HIS A 43 -2.15 2.76 3.58
C HIS A 43 -1.51 1.35 3.71
N ILE A 44 -2.22 0.31 3.23
CA ILE A 44 -1.71 -1.08 3.25
C ILE A 44 -0.44 -1.22 2.40
N LYS A 45 -0.39 -0.58 1.23
CA LYS A 45 0.81 -0.60 0.38
C LYS A 45 2.00 0.06 1.09
N ILE A 46 1.81 1.21 1.72
CA ILE A 46 2.87 1.87 2.49
C ILE A 46 3.34 0.99 3.65
N GLY A 47 2.41 0.35 4.39
CA GLY A 47 2.75 -0.60 5.45
C GLY A 47 3.60 -1.77 4.95
N ARG A 48 3.25 -2.34 3.79
CA ARG A 48 4.02 -3.38 3.11
C ARG A 48 5.44 -2.92 2.76
N LEU A 49 5.57 -1.70 2.24
CA LEU A 49 6.87 -1.12 1.88
C LEU A 49 7.72 -0.77 3.13
N ARG A 50 7.09 -0.33 4.22
CA ARG A 50 7.77 -0.15 5.52
C ARG A 50 8.36 -1.47 5.99
N TRP A 51 7.57 -2.54 5.98
CA TRP A 51 7.99 -3.87 6.39
C TRP A 51 9.13 -4.40 5.52
N VAL A 52 9.02 -4.34 4.18
CA VAL A 52 10.09 -4.85 3.31
C VAL A 52 11.39 -4.08 3.49
N GLY A 53 11.31 -2.75 3.68
CA GLY A 53 12.50 -1.95 3.95
C GLY A 53 13.17 -2.34 5.27
N HIS A 54 12.38 -2.63 6.30
CA HIS A 54 12.90 -3.14 7.56
C HIS A 54 13.62 -4.48 7.36
N VAL A 55 12.96 -5.46 6.72
CA VAL A 55 13.55 -6.79 6.48
C VAL A 55 14.80 -6.73 5.61
N MET A 56 14.85 -5.85 4.60
CA MET A 56 16.03 -5.66 3.75
C MET A 56 17.23 -5.08 4.50
N ARG A 57 17.04 -4.45 5.67
CA ARG A 57 18.13 -3.94 6.52
C ARG A 57 18.52 -4.88 7.66
N MET A 58 17.75 -5.96 7.89
CA MET A 58 18.13 -6.99 8.84
C MET A 58 19.39 -7.74 8.37
N GLU A 59 20.07 -8.39 9.30
CA GLU A 59 21.25 -9.20 9.02
C GLU A 59 20.94 -10.27 7.97
N GLN A 60 21.93 -10.65 7.15
CA GLN A 60 21.75 -11.69 6.13
C GLN A 60 21.43 -13.06 6.74
N THR A 61 21.86 -13.30 7.97
CA THR A 61 21.59 -14.54 8.70
C THR A 61 20.15 -14.62 9.22
N ASP A 62 19.46 -13.48 9.31
CA ASP A 62 18.13 -13.35 9.88
C ASP A 62 17.10 -14.20 9.11
N PRO A 63 16.27 -14.99 9.81
CA PRO A 63 15.31 -15.89 9.18
C PRO A 63 14.27 -15.14 8.33
N ALA A 64 13.85 -13.94 8.70
CA ALA A 64 12.89 -13.16 7.93
C ALA A 64 13.49 -12.70 6.60
N ARG A 65 14.75 -12.23 6.62
CA ARG A 65 15.46 -11.84 5.40
C ARG A 65 15.74 -13.04 4.49
N LYS A 66 16.20 -14.15 5.05
CA LYS A 66 16.40 -15.41 4.32
C LYS A 66 15.11 -15.86 3.65
N THR A 67 14.03 -16.03 4.43
CA THR A 67 12.74 -16.51 3.92
C THR A 67 12.17 -15.59 2.83
N LEU A 68 12.33 -14.28 2.99
CA LEU A 68 11.85 -13.31 2.01
C LEU A 68 12.59 -13.42 0.67
N LEU A 69 13.91 -13.60 0.70
CA LEU A 69 14.77 -13.67 -0.48
C LEU A 69 14.86 -15.09 -1.07
N ASP A 70 14.49 -16.09 -0.28
CA ASP A 70 14.58 -17.48 -0.65
C ASP A 70 13.71 -17.81 -1.89
N ARG A 71 14.24 -18.71 -2.70
CA ARG A 71 13.59 -19.21 -3.90
C ARG A 71 13.42 -20.72 -3.74
N PRO A 72 12.36 -21.17 -3.06
CA PRO A 72 12.14 -22.60 -2.87
C PRO A 72 12.03 -23.29 -4.23
N ILE A 73 12.87 -24.29 -4.42
CA ILE A 73 12.92 -25.14 -5.60
C ILE A 73 11.86 -26.23 -5.39
N GLY A 74 10.91 -26.32 -6.32
CA GLY A 74 9.82 -27.29 -6.22
C GLY A 74 8.78 -27.10 -7.32
N GLN A 75 8.01 -28.15 -7.58
CA GLN A 75 6.95 -28.12 -8.59
C GLN A 75 5.70 -27.46 -8.01
N ARG A 76 5.24 -26.37 -8.63
CA ARG A 76 3.99 -25.72 -8.23
C ARG A 76 2.80 -26.54 -8.72
N ARG A 77 1.70 -26.52 -7.95
CA ARG A 77 0.43 -27.14 -8.39
C ARG A 77 -0.01 -26.56 -9.73
N ARG A 78 -0.67 -27.39 -10.55
CA ARG A 78 -1.29 -26.96 -11.82
C ARG A 78 -2.34 -25.86 -11.55
N GLY A 79 -2.36 -24.83 -12.40
CA GLY A 79 -3.23 -23.64 -12.25
C GLY A 79 -2.42 -22.34 -12.09
N ARG A 80 -3.11 -21.21 -11.89
CA ARG A 80 -2.47 -19.90 -11.72
C ARG A 80 -1.67 -19.88 -10.40
N PRO A 81 -0.33 -19.76 -10.45
CA PRO A 81 0.46 -19.65 -9.23
C PRO A 81 0.08 -18.40 -8.44
N ARG A 82 0.01 -18.51 -7.11
CA ARG A 82 -0.08 -17.31 -6.25
C ARG A 82 1.16 -16.44 -6.48
N THR A 83 0.93 -15.15 -6.70
CA THR A 83 1.97 -14.12 -6.81
C THR A 83 2.78 -14.09 -5.52
N ARG A 84 4.11 -14.11 -5.60
CA ARG A 84 4.96 -14.02 -4.39
C ARG A 84 4.81 -12.64 -3.77
N PHE A 85 5.15 -12.53 -2.48
CA PHE A 85 5.14 -11.26 -1.78
C PHE A 85 6.09 -10.24 -2.46
N LEU A 86 7.30 -10.66 -2.82
CA LEU A 86 8.24 -9.82 -3.58
C LEU A 86 7.69 -9.39 -4.95
N ASP A 87 7.00 -10.29 -5.67
CA ASP A 87 6.41 -9.96 -6.97
C ASP A 87 5.32 -8.87 -6.82
N ASN A 88 4.53 -8.90 -5.74
CA ASN A 88 3.56 -7.85 -5.43
C ASN A 88 4.25 -6.52 -5.10
N ILE A 89 5.37 -6.54 -4.40
CA ILE A 89 6.17 -5.34 -4.12
C ILE A 89 6.79 -4.78 -5.40
N ASP A 90 7.33 -5.65 -6.27
CA ASP A 90 7.85 -5.23 -7.57
C ASP A 90 6.75 -4.59 -8.41
N GLN A 91 5.53 -5.12 -8.39
CA GLN A 91 4.38 -4.51 -9.06
C GLN A 91 3.99 -3.16 -8.43
N ASP A 92 3.92 -3.08 -7.10
CA ASP A 92 3.61 -1.82 -6.41
C ASP A 92 4.66 -0.74 -6.71
N MET A 93 5.94 -1.12 -6.77
CA MET A 93 7.05 -0.23 -7.10
C MET A 93 7.05 0.20 -8.56
N ARG A 94 6.70 -0.69 -9.49
CA ARG A 94 6.52 -0.36 -10.90
C ARG A 94 5.38 0.65 -11.10
N ASN A 95 4.26 0.46 -10.40
CA ASN A 95 3.14 1.40 -10.44
C ASN A 95 3.50 2.78 -9.87
N MET A 96 4.57 2.86 -9.06
CA MET A 96 5.11 4.10 -8.49
C MET A 96 6.36 4.59 -9.24
N GLU A 97 6.68 3.98 -10.40
CA GLU A 97 7.83 4.30 -11.27
C GLU A 97 9.21 4.20 -10.60
N ILE A 98 9.34 3.37 -9.56
CA ILE A 98 10.58 3.24 -8.81
C ILE A 98 11.38 2.03 -9.26
N ARG A 99 12.55 2.33 -9.81
CA ARG A 99 13.57 1.35 -10.16
C ARG A 99 14.53 1.14 -8.98
N ALA A 100 15.09 -0.07 -8.91
CA ALA A 100 16.11 -0.46 -7.93
C ALA A 100 15.71 -0.22 -6.46
N TRP A 101 14.45 -0.44 -6.11
CA TRP A 101 13.93 -0.21 -4.75
C TRP A 101 14.70 -0.97 -3.67
N ARG A 102 15.30 -2.13 -3.98
CA ARG A 102 16.13 -2.90 -3.04
C ARG A 102 17.35 -2.13 -2.55
N ARG A 103 18.01 -1.38 -3.44
CA ARG A 103 19.14 -0.51 -3.06
C ARG A 103 18.67 0.66 -2.21
N LYS A 104 17.56 1.29 -2.63
CA LYS A 104 16.95 2.40 -1.87
C LYS A 104 16.43 1.97 -0.50
N ALA A 105 16.02 0.72 -0.34
CA ALA A 105 15.57 0.18 0.93
C ALA A 105 16.69 0.01 1.97
N MET A 106 17.95 -0.09 1.53
CA MET A 106 19.10 -0.17 2.43
C MET A 106 19.35 1.15 3.14
N ASP A 107 19.18 2.27 2.44
CA ASP A 107 19.26 3.60 3.03
C ASP A 107 17.98 3.92 3.80
N ARG A 108 18.09 4.04 5.12
CA ARG A 108 16.95 4.27 6.00
C ARG A 108 16.32 5.64 5.77
N ASP A 109 17.12 6.66 5.53
CA ASP A 109 16.66 8.04 5.42
C ASP A 109 16.00 8.29 4.07
N ASP A 110 16.60 7.78 2.99
CA ASP A 110 15.99 7.83 1.67
C ASP A 110 14.70 7.00 1.62
N TRP A 111 14.67 5.84 2.28
CA TRP A 111 13.46 5.03 2.39
C TRP A 111 12.37 5.74 3.19
N LYS A 112 12.73 6.39 4.30
CA LYS A 112 11.79 7.15 5.13
C LYS A 112 11.23 8.36 4.37
N LYS A 113 12.09 9.15 3.70
CA LYS A 113 11.68 10.28 2.85
C LYS A 113 10.75 9.81 1.74
N PHE A 114 11.09 8.70 1.09
CA PHE A 114 10.26 8.10 0.05
C PHE A 114 8.87 7.70 0.57
N LEU A 115 8.82 6.95 1.66
CA LEU A 115 7.56 6.56 2.27
C LEU A 115 6.77 7.74 2.84
N GLY A 116 7.45 8.81 3.24
CA GLY A 116 6.85 10.07 3.67
C GLY A 116 6.13 10.78 2.52
N ARG A 117 6.73 10.81 1.32
CA ARG A 117 6.07 11.33 0.11
C ARG A 117 4.84 10.53 -0.30
N LEU A 118 4.86 9.23 -0.03
CA LEU A 118 3.70 8.36 -0.28
C LEU A 118 2.66 8.41 0.84
N GLY A 119 3.06 8.73 2.07
CA GLY A 119 2.21 8.80 3.24
C GLY A 119 1.14 9.89 3.15
N PRO A 120 0.16 9.88 4.07
CA PRO A 120 -0.49 11.13 4.41
C PRO A 120 0.60 12.11 4.84
N THR A 121 0.55 13.35 4.35
CA THR A 121 1.22 14.48 5.02
C THR A 121 0.90 14.35 6.49
N GLN A 122 1.92 14.09 7.31
CA GLN A 122 1.70 13.99 8.75
C GLN A 122 1.24 15.37 9.20
N GLY A 123 -0.07 15.49 9.44
CA GLY A 123 -0.60 16.51 10.31
C GLY A 123 -0.07 16.20 11.70
N CYS A 124 0.79 17.08 12.18
CA CYS A 124 0.84 17.36 13.61
C CYS A 124 -0.50 17.97 14.05
#